data_AF-A0A2X3JC00-F1
#
_entry.id   AF-A0A2X3JC00-F1
#
_cell.length_a   1.000
_cell.length_b   1.000
_cell.length_c   1.000
_cell.angle_alpha   90.00
_cell.angle_beta   90.00
_cell.angle_gamma   90.00
#
_symmetry.space_group_name_H-M   'P 1'
#
loop_
_entity.id
_entity.type
_entity.pdbx_description
1 polymer ?
#
loop_
_entity_poly.entity_id
_entity_poly.type
_entity_poly.pdbx_seq_one_letter_code
_entity_poly.pdbx_strand_id
1 'polypeptide(L)'
;MGRIDTCVEIASHPEVIFCTFGDAMRVPGKQGSLLQAKARGADVRIVYSPMDALKLAQENPTRKVVFFGLGFETTMPTTAITLQQAKARDVQNFYFFCQHITLIPTLRSLLEQPDNGIDAFLAPGHVSMVIGTDAYNFIASDFHRPLVVAGFEPLDLLQGVVMLGGAENSGPQQGRESVSSGGTGCR
;
A
#
# COMPACT_ATOMS: atom_id res chain seq x y z
N MET A 1 11.38 -13.51 -10.79
CA MET A 1 11.42 -14.02 -9.39
C MET A 1 10.30 -13.33 -8.64
N GLY A 2 9.46 -14.04 -7.88
CA GLY A 2 8.32 -13.41 -7.18
C GLY A 2 8.77 -12.67 -5.93
N ARG A 3 8.03 -11.63 -5.50
CA ARG A 3 8.37 -10.83 -4.30
C ARG A 3 8.54 -11.70 -3.05
N ILE A 4 7.66 -12.69 -2.88
CA ILE A 4 7.71 -13.65 -1.76
C ILE A 4 8.93 -14.57 -1.86
N ASP A 5 9.36 -14.96 -3.05
CA ASP A 5 10.56 -15.79 -3.22
C ASP A 5 11.80 -15.06 -2.68
N THR A 6 11.93 -13.78 -3.01
CA THR A 6 13.01 -12.93 -2.48
C THR A 6 12.90 -12.74 -0.97
N CYS A 7 11.69 -12.59 -0.42
CA CYS A 7 11.50 -12.54 1.04
C CYS A 7 11.97 -13.84 1.73
N VAL A 8 11.62 -15.00 1.16
CA VAL A 8 12.03 -16.32 1.69
C VAL A 8 13.55 -16.50 1.58
N GLU A 9 14.14 -16.07 0.48
CA GLU A 9 15.60 -16.08 0.28
C GLU A 9 16.30 -15.22 1.35
N ILE A 10 15.89 -13.96 1.53
CA ILE A 10 16.46 -13.07 2.55
C ILE A 10 16.29 -13.65 3.96
N ALA A 11 15.11 -14.17 4.28
CA ALA A 11 14.82 -14.77 5.58
C ALA A 11 15.64 -16.05 5.86
N SER A 12 16.11 -16.73 4.81
CA SER A 12 16.91 -17.96 4.95
C SER A 12 18.33 -17.72 5.47
N HIS A 13 18.82 -16.48 5.40
CA HIS A 13 20.14 -16.12 5.92
C HIS A 13 20.19 -16.20 7.45
N PRO A 14 21.11 -17.00 8.04
CA PRO A 14 21.14 -17.24 9.48
C PRO A 14 21.31 -15.99 10.34
N GLU A 15 21.91 -14.92 9.82
CA GLU A 15 22.12 -13.65 10.53
C GLU A 15 20.92 -12.69 10.47
N VAL A 16 19.89 -13.02 9.67
CA VAL A 16 18.75 -12.15 9.41
C VAL A 16 17.64 -12.37 10.44
N ILE A 17 17.01 -11.29 10.88
CA ILE A 17 15.68 -11.29 11.49
C ILE A 17 14.75 -10.64 10.46
N PHE A 18 13.87 -11.43 9.86
CA PHE A 18 12.97 -10.97 8.82
C PHE A 18 11.64 -10.54 9.42
N CYS A 19 11.30 -9.26 9.31
CA CYS A 19 10.09 -8.68 9.87
C CYS A 19 9.04 -8.45 8.77
N THR A 20 7.80 -8.83 9.02
CA THR A 20 6.69 -8.66 8.08
C THR A 20 5.37 -8.43 8.81
N PHE A 21 4.37 -7.89 8.12
CA PHE A 21 2.99 -7.93 8.59
C PHE A 21 2.41 -9.35 8.50
N GLY A 22 1.35 -9.61 9.27
CA GLY A 22 0.77 -10.95 9.43
C GLY A 22 0.06 -11.49 8.19
N ASP A 23 -0.46 -10.60 7.34
CA ASP A 23 -1.11 -10.94 6.07
C ASP A 23 -0.14 -11.58 5.06
N ALA A 24 1.09 -11.06 4.98
CA ALA A 24 2.12 -11.55 4.08
C ALA A 24 2.70 -12.92 4.48
N MET A 25 2.47 -13.39 5.71
CA MET A 25 3.04 -14.66 6.20
C MET A 25 2.59 -15.89 5.41
N ARG A 26 1.35 -15.88 4.90
CA ARG A 26 0.71 -17.03 4.25
C ARG A 26 0.71 -16.95 2.72
N VAL A 27 1.20 -15.84 2.15
CA VAL A 27 1.23 -15.66 0.69
C VAL A 27 2.16 -16.71 0.08
N PRO A 28 1.69 -17.49 -0.92
CA PRO A 28 2.49 -18.52 -1.54
C PRO A 28 3.59 -17.93 -2.43
N GLY A 29 4.81 -18.44 -2.29
CA GLY A 29 5.91 -18.30 -3.24
C GLY A 29 6.27 -19.64 -3.88
N LYS A 30 7.16 -19.63 -4.87
CA LYS A 30 7.69 -20.87 -5.49
C LYS A 30 8.46 -21.72 -4.49
N GLN A 31 9.17 -21.09 -3.54
CA GLN A 31 9.90 -21.78 -2.46
C GLN A 31 9.06 -21.96 -1.17
N GLY A 32 7.75 -21.80 -1.29
CA GLY A 32 6.82 -21.77 -0.17
C GLY A 32 6.60 -20.38 0.41
N SER A 33 5.85 -20.31 1.51
CA SER A 33 5.53 -19.06 2.21
C SER A 33 6.54 -18.70 3.31
N LEU A 34 6.49 -17.46 3.81
CA LEU A 34 7.27 -17.04 4.98
C LEU A 34 6.95 -17.85 6.24
N LEU A 35 5.70 -18.31 6.39
CA LEU A 35 5.31 -19.23 7.46
C LEU A 35 6.04 -20.58 7.34
N GLN A 36 6.18 -21.11 6.13
CA GLN A 36 6.94 -22.34 5.90
C GLN A 36 8.44 -22.12 6.08
N ALA A 37 8.98 -20.97 5.67
CA ALA A 37 10.38 -20.60 5.94
C ALA A 37 10.66 -20.56 7.44
N LYS A 38 9.77 -19.96 8.23
CA LYS A 38 9.83 -19.98 9.70
C LYS A 38 9.82 -21.39 10.26
N ALA A 39 8.96 -22.27 9.75
CA ALA A 39 8.93 -23.68 10.15
C ALA A 39 10.23 -24.44 9.81
N ARG A 40 10.98 -23.98 8.81
CA ARG A 40 12.32 -24.49 8.45
C ARG A 40 13.47 -23.89 9.28
N GLY A 41 13.18 -23.00 10.23
CA GLY A 41 14.16 -22.41 11.14
C GLY A 41 14.59 -20.97 10.82
N ALA A 42 14.00 -20.31 9.80
CA ALA A 42 14.23 -18.89 9.58
C ALA A 42 13.65 -18.04 10.73
N ASP A 43 14.37 -17.01 11.18
CA ASP A 43 13.85 -16.05 12.17
C ASP A 43 12.93 -15.03 11.49
N VAL A 44 11.66 -15.41 11.32
CA VAL A 44 10.61 -14.53 10.79
C VAL A 44 9.70 -14.04 11.92
N ARG A 45 9.59 -12.72 12.07
CA ARG A 45 8.80 -12.05 13.11
C ARG A 45 7.67 -11.24 12.50
N ILE A 46 6.48 -11.40 13.07
CA ILE A 46 5.33 -10.58 12.73
C ILE A 46 5.42 -9.30 13.54
N VAL A 47 5.27 -8.16 12.87
CA VAL A 47 5.26 -6.83 13.48
C VAL A 47 3.98 -6.09 13.11
N TYR A 48 3.61 -5.08 13.88
CA TYR A 48 2.42 -4.24 13.62
C TYR A 48 2.78 -2.90 13.01
N SER A 49 4.05 -2.50 13.09
CA SER A 49 4.58 -1.29 12.46
C SER A 49 6.03 -1.47 12.00
N PRO A 50 6.52 -0.65 11.05
CA PRO A 50 7.94 -0.59 10.73
C PRO A 50 8.81 -0.18 11.93
N MET A 51 8.25 0.60 12.86
CA MET A 51 8.93 1.00 14.10
C MET A 51 9.24 -0.17 15.03
N ASP A 52 8.40 -1.21 15.07
CA ASP A 52 8.68 -2.42 15.83
C ASP A 52 9.91 -3.15 15.27
N ALA A 53 10.06 -3.18 13.95
CA ALA A 53 11.23 -3.76 13.29
C ALA A 53 12.49 -2.91 13.55
N LEU A 54 12.37 -1.58 13.57
CA LEU A 54 13.49 -0.72 13.96
C LEU A 54 13.91 -0.97 15.43
N LYS A 55 12.94 -1.13 16.33
CA LYS A 55 13.21 -1.48 17.74
C LYS A 55 13.96 -2.83 17.83
N LEU A 56 13.54 -3.83 17.07
CA LEU A 56 14.24 -5.11 16.99
C LEU A 56 15.69 -4.95 16.51
N ALA A 57 15.96 -4.05 15.56
CA ALA A 57 17.32 -3.76 15.12
C ALA A 57 18.20 -3.21 16.24
N GLN A 58 17.67 -2.28 17.04
CA GLN A 58 18.37 -1.71 18.20
C GLN A 58 18.63 -2.75 19.30
N GLU A 59 17.68 -3.67 19.52
CA GLU A 59 17.80 -4.74 20.52
C GLU A 59 18.73 -5.89 20.08
N ASN A 60 19.02 -6.01 18.77
CA ASN A 60 19.80 -7.10 18.19
C ASN A 60 20.94 -6.55 17.30
N PRO A 61 21.91 -5.81 17.86
CA PRO A 61 22.92 -5.07 17.08
C PRO A 61 23.84 -5.95 16.22
N THR A 62 23.96 -7.24 16.54
CA THR A 62 24.78 -8.22 15.79
C THR A 62 24.01 -8.92 14.67
N ARG A 63 22.71 -8.65 14.54
CA ARG A 63 21.81 -9.27 13.56
C ARG A 63 21.41 -8.25 12.50
N LYS A 64 21.17 -8.70 11.27
CA LYS A 64 20.58 -7.86 10.22
C LYS A 64 19.07 -7.91 10.33
N VAL A 65 18.43 -6.80 10.66
CA VAL A 65 16.96 -6.75 10.72
C VAL A 65 16.44 -6.22 9.41
N VAL A 66 15.70 -7.06 8.67
CA VAL A 66 15.13 -6.69 7.38
C VAL A 66 13.63 -6.58 7.53
N PHE A 67 13.06 -5.41 7.27
CA PHE A 67 11.61 -5.24 7.23
C PHE A 67 11.08 -5.33 5.79
N PHE A 68 10.05 -6.15 5.58
CA PHE A 68 9.34 -6.26 4.32
C PHE A 68 8.34 -5.12 4.16
N GLY A 69 8.72 -4.12 3.38
CA GLY A 69 7.87 -2.96 3.09
C GLY A 69 6.82 -3.28 2.04
N LEU A 70 5.59 -3.53 2.47
CA LEU A 70 4.45 -3.77 1.59
C LEU A 70 3.30 -2.79 1.88
N GLY A 71 2.42 -2.64 0.89
CA GLY A 71 1.25 -1.77 0.95
C GLY A 71 1.32 -0.59 0.00
N PHE A 72 0.23 0.16 -0.05
CA PHE A 72 0.05 1.31 -0.92
C PHE A 72 0.57 2.60 -0.26
N GLU A 73 0.22 3.74 -0.82
CA GLU A 73 0.64 5.06 -0.35
C GLU A 73 0.27 5.32 1.11
N THR A 74 -0.78 4.68 1.65
CA THR A 74 -1.16 4.81 3.06
C THR A 74 -0.10 4.30 4.04
N THR A 75 0.73 3.35 3.65
CA THR A 75 1.79 2.79 4.51
C THR A 75 3.17 3.37 4.23
N MET A 76 3.35 4.09 3.11
CA MET A 76 4.64 4.68 2.75
C MET A 76 5.12 5.78 3.73
N PRO A 77 4.26 6.69 4.26
CA PRO A 77 4.70 7.71 5.21
C PRO A 77 5.28 7.14 6.50
N THR A 78 4.65 6.10 7.07
CA THR A 78 5.14 5.48 8.30
C THR A 78 6.49 4.79 8.07
N THR A 79 6.64 4.09 6.95
CA THR A 79 7.93 3.57 6.47
C THR A 79 8.98 4.67 6.37
N ALA A 80 8.67 5.79 5.72
CA ALA A 80 9.62 6.88 5.50
C ALA A 80 10.09 7.50 6.82
N ILE A 81 9.15 7.74 7.74
CA ILE A 81 9.45 8.24 9.09
C ILE A 81 10.34 7.25 9.85
N THR A 82 10.07 5.95 9.78
CA THR A 82 10.93 4.94 10.42
C THR A 82 12.35 4.95 9.87
N LEU A 83 12.53 5.08 8.56
CA LEU A 83 13.87 5.19 7.95
C LEU A 83 14.59 6.48 8.40
N GLN A 84 13.87 7.61 8.47
CA GLN A 84 14.43 8.85 9.02
C GLN A 84 14.87 8.69 10.47
N GLN A 85 14.07 8.00 11.31
CA GLN A 85 14.42 7.71 12.70
C GLN A 85 15.61 6.76 12.81
N ALA A 86 15.69 5.73 11.97
CA ALA A 86 16.85 4.82 11.92
C ALA A 86 18.13 5.59 11.62
N LYS A 87 18.09 6.50 10.64
CA LYS A 87 19.20 7.39 10.30
C LYS A 87 19.55 8.34 11.45
N ALA A 88 18.55 8.98 12.06
CA ALA A 88 18.77 9.93 13.17
C ALA A 88 19.37 9.26 14.42
N ARG A 89 19.12 7.96 14.62
CA ARG A 89 19.64 7.15 15.73
C ARG A 89 20.89 6.35 15.37
N ASP A 90 21.43 6.54 14.16
CA ASP A 90 22.61 5.83 13.65
C ASP A 90 22.49 4.29 13.69
N VAL A 91 21.31 3.75 13.39
CA VAL A 91 21.06 2.30 13.38
C VAL A 91 21.54 1.70 12.06
N GLN A 92 22.69 1.01 12.10
CA GLN A 92 23.39 0.50 10.92
C GLN A 92 22.95 -0.90 10.45
N ASN A 93 22.18 -1.62 11.27
CA ASN A 93 21.76 -3.00 11.00
C ASN A 93 20.27 -3.12 10.62
N PHE A 94 19.60 -2.00 10.36
CA PHE A 94 18.20 -1.98 9.92
C PHE A 94 18.12 -1.79 8.41
N TYR A 95 17.48 -2.74 7.74
CA TYR A 95 17.33 -2.79 6.29
C TYR A 95 15.85 -2.83 5.93
N PHE A 96 15.52 -2.24 4.78
CA PHE A 96 14.15 -2.16 4.31
C PHE A 96 14.06 -2.74 2.90
N PHE A 97 13.33 -3.85 2.76
CA PHE A 97 13.03 -4.43 1.46
C PHE A 97 11.77 -3.76 0.90
N CYS A 98 11.95 -2.69 0.12
CA CYS A 98 10.85 -1.88 -0.41
C CYS A 98 10.13 -2.60 -1.55
N GLN A 99 8.88 -2.97 -1.31
CA GLN A 99 7.94 -3.53 -2.28
C GLN A 99 6.58 -2.82 -2.20
N HIS A 100 6.60 -1.55 -1.77
CA HIS A 100 5.42 -0.70 -1.83
C HIS A 100 4.94 -0.53 -3.27
N ILE A 101 3.64 -0.40 -3.45
CA ILE A 101 3.00 -0.21 -4.75
C ILE A 101 2.36 1.17 -4.77
N THR A 102 2.53 1.92 -5.85
CA THR A 102 1.80 3.17 -6.06
C THR A 102 0.57 2.91 -6.92
N LEU A 103 -0.56 3.48 -6.51
CA LEU A 103 -1.85 3.35 -7.14
C LEU A 103 -1.85 3.99 -8.54
N ILE A 104 -1.30 5.20 -8.68
CA ILE A 104 -1.42 5.98 -9.92
C ILE A 104 -0.79 5.29 -11.15
N PRO A 105 0.45 4.77 -11.11
CA PRO A 105 1.00 4.01 -12.22
C PRO A 105 0.23 2.71 -12.50
N THR A 106 -0.30 2.07 -11.46
CA THR A 106 -1.11 0.85 -11.57
C THR A 106 -2.42 1.13 -12.30
N LEU A 107 -3.13 2.20 -11.92
CA LEU A 107 -4.37 2.61 -12.56
C LEU A 107 -4.14 3.02 -14.02
N ARG A 108 -3.07 3.77 -14.30
CA ARG A 108 -2.71 4.13 -15.68
C ARG A 108 -2.43 2.89 -16.53
N SER A 109 -1.60 1.98 -16.03
CA SER A 109 -1.30 0.73 -16.74
C SER A 109 -2.53 -0.13 -17.00
N LEU A 110 -3.53 -0.09 -16.10
CA LEU A 110 -4.80 -0.80 -16.27
C LEU A 110 -5.68 -0.12 -17.35
N LEU A 111 -5.76 1.20 -17.33
CA LEU A 111 -6.54 1.99 -18.28
C LEU A 111 -5.97 2.02 -19.70
N GLU A 112 -4.67 1.81 -19.86
CA GLU A 112 -4.00 1.70 -21.16
C GLU A 112 -4.22 0.35 -21.84
N GLN A 113 -4.75 -0.65 -21.13
CA GLN A 113 -5.05 -1.95 -21.72
C GLN A 113 -6.25 -1.83 -22.68
N PRO A 114 -6.13 -2.28 -23.94
CA PRO A 114 -7.15 -2.07 -24.97
C PRO A 114 -8.48 -2.77 -24.67
N ASP A 115 -8.46 -3.78 -23.79
CA ASP A 115 -9.58 -4.60 -23.37
C ASP A 115 -10.05 -4.29 -21.93
N ASN A 116 -9.65 -3.15 -21.36
CA ASN A 116 -10.14 -2.77 -20.03
C ASN A 116 -11.64 -2.38 -20.10
N GLY A 117 -12.48 -3.18 -19.44
CA GLY A 117 -13.93 -2.97 -19.36
C GLY A 117 -14.35 -2.09 -18.17
N ILE A 118 -13.55 -1.08 -17.81
CA ILE A 118 -13.80 -0.25 -16.63
C ILE A 118 -14.49 1.05 -17.06
N ASP A 119 -15.73 1.21 -16.61
CA ASP A 119 -16.53 2.39 -16.94
C ASP A 119 -16.36 3.54 -15.95
N ALA A 120 -16.09 3.23 -14.68
CA ALA A 120 -16.03 4.21 -13.61
C ALA A 120 -15.10 3.76 -12.47
N PHE A 121 -14.62 4.72 -11.68
CA PHE A 121 -13.75 4.47 -10.52
C PHE A 121 -14.36 4.95 -9.22
N LEU A 122 -14.31 4.08 -8.21
CA LEU A 122 -14.48 4.47 -6.81
C LEU A 122 -13.09 4.52 -6.17
N ALA A 123 -12.54 5.71 -6.02
CA ALA A 123 -11.20 5.92 -5.51
C ALA A 123 -11.16 5.82 -3.97
N PRO A 124 -10.13 5.17 -3.40
CA PRO A 124 -10.05 4.94 -1.96
C PRO A 124 -9.74 6.23 -1.19
N GLY A 125 -10.59 6.58 -0.22
CA GLY A 125 -10.45 7.81 0.58
C GLY A 125 -9.12 7.91 1.32
N HIS A 126 -8.66 6.85 1.99
CA HIS A 126 -7.40 6.88 2.75
C HIS A 126 -6.16 7.10 1.87
N VAL A 127 -6.12 6.52 0.65
CA VAL A 127 -5.01 6.79 -0.28
C VAL A 127 -5.08 8.23 -0.76
N SER A 128 -6.28 8.72 -1.06
CA SER A 128 -6.52 10.10 -1.48
C SER A 128 -6.14 11.13 -0.41
N MET A 129 -6.22 10.79 0.88
CA MET A 129 -5.67 11.64 1.95
C MET A 129 -4.14 11.79 1.86
N VAL A 130 -3.43 10.81 1.29
CA VAL A 130 -1.97 10.85 1.15
C VAL A 130 -1.54 11.54 -0.15
N ILE A 131 -2.17 11.20 -1.27
CA ILE A 131 -1.74 11.67 -2.60
C ILE A 131 -2.54 12.86 -3.13
N GLY A 132 -3.62 13.25 -2.45
CA GLY A 132 -4.58 14.25 -2.93
C GLY A 132 -5.53 13.71 -4.00
N THR A 133 -6.53 14.51 -4.35
CA THR A 133 -7.50 14.18 -5.42
C THR A 133 -6.95 14.49 -6.81
N ASP A 134 -6.09 15.51 -6.92
CA ASP A 134 -5.49 15.95 -8.19
C ASP A 134 -4.70 14.85 -8.90
N ALA A 135 -4.14 13.92 -8.13
CA ALA A 135 -3.41 12.77 -8.64
C ALA A 135 -4.25 11.90 -9.59
N TYR A 136 -5.58 11.92 -9.45
CA TYR A 136 -6.51 11.15 -10.27
C TYR A 136 -7.01 11.88 -11.52
N ASN A 137 -6.70 13.17 -11.71
CA ASN A 137 -7.28 13.99 -12.78
C ASN A 137 -7.10 13.39 -14.18
N PHE A 138 -6.01 12.65 -14.38
CA PHE A 138 -5.72 11.93 -15.63
C PHE A 138 -6.81 10.94 -16.05
N ILE A 139 -7.56 10.37 -15.09
CA ILE A 139 -8.62 9.39 -15.36
C ILE A 139 -9.77 10.06 -16.12
N ALA A 140 -10.12 11.29 -15.74
CA ALA A 140 -11.14 12.06 -16.43
C ALA A 140 -10.60 12.76 -17.69
N SER A 141 -9.38 13.30 -17.65
CA SER A 141 -8.83 14.06 -18.78
C SER A 141 -8.37 13.17 -19.94
N ASP A 142 -7.66 12.08 -19.65
CA ASP A 142 -6.99 11.26 -20.66
C ASP A 142 -7.87 10.08 -21.07
N PHE A 143 -8.62 9.51 -20.11
CA PHE A 143 -9.41 8.29 -20.32
C PHE A 143 -10.92 8.51 -20.29
N HIS A 144 -11.37 9.73 -19.99
CA HIS A 144 -12.78 10.12 -19.97
C HIS A 144 -13.67 9.21 -19.11
N ARG A 145 -13.13 8.70 -17.99
CA ARG A 145 -13.88 7.87 -17.04
C ARG A 145 -14.29 8.69 -15.82
N PRO A 146 -15.56 8.62 -15.36
CA PRO A 146 -15.98 9.22 -14.09
C PRO A 146 -15.25 8.56 -12.91
N LEU A 147 -14.98 9.39 -11.90
CA LEU A 147 -14.35 8.96 -10.66
C LEU A 147 -14.98 9.67 -9.48
N VAL A 148 -15.21 8.94 -8.40
CA VAL A 148 -15.62 9.49 -7.10
C VAL A 148 -14.70 8.95 -6.03
N VAL A 149 -14.19 9.82 -5.16
CA VAL A 149 -13.48 9.39 -3.95
C VAL A 149 -14.51 9.08 -2.87
N ALA A 150 -14.43 7.90 -2.26
CA ALA A 150 -15.33 7.48 -1.19
C ALA A 150 -14.58 7.02 0.06
N GLY A 151 -15.23 7.20 1.21
CA GLY A 151 -14.85 6.59 2.47
C GLY A 151 -15.15 5.08 2.50
N PHE A 152 -14.98 4.48 3.67
CA PHE A 152 -15.22 3.04 3.88
C PHE A 152 -16.50 2.76 4.68
N GLU A 153 -17.25 3.80 5.07
CA GLU A 153 -18.56 3.61 5.69
C GLU A 153 -19.57 3.15 4.64
N PRO A 154 -20.55 2.30 4.99
CA PRO A 154 -21.53 1.78 4.03
C PRO A 154 -22.26 2.87 3.24
N LEU A 155 -22.59 3.99 3.88
CA LEU A 155 -23.25 5.12 3.24
C LEU A 155 -22.33 5.85 2.25
N ASP A 156 -21.03 5.99 2.56
CA ASP A 156 -20.07 6.62 1.65
C ASP A 156 -19.94 5.83 0.35
N LEU A 157 -19.88 4.49 0.46
CA LEU A 157 -19.80 3.60 -0.69
C LEU A 157 -21.07 3.69 -1.55
N LEU A 158 -22.25 3.61 -0.92
CA LEU A 158 -23.53 3.73 -1.63
C LEU A 158 -23.67 5.08 -2.31
N GLN A 159 -23.34 6.16 -1.61
CA GLN A 159 -23.37 7.52 -2.14
C GLN A 159 -22.42 7.66 -3.33
N GLY A 160 -21.20 7.10 -3.22
CA GLY A 160 -20.23 7.10 -4.31
C GLY A 160 -20.75 6.38 -5.56
N VAL A 161 -21.38 5.22 -5.40
CA VAL A 161 -22.00 4.48 -6.53
C VAL A 161 -23.15 5.28 -7.16
N VAL A 162 -24.02 5.89 -6.36
CA VAL A 162 -25.13 6.73 -6.86
C VAL A 162 -24.59 7.91 -7.68
N MET A 163 -23.51 8.54 -7.23
CA MET A 163 -22.87 9.66 -7.92
C MET A 163 -22.26 9.23 -9.26
N LEU A 164 -21.64 8.05 -9.33
CA LEU A 164 -21.12 7.48 -10.58
C LEU A 164 -22.25 7.17 -11.58
N GLY A 165 -23.34 6.53 -11.14
CA GLY A 165 -24.50 6.25 -12.01
C GLY A 165 -25.24 7.50 -12.49
N GLY A 166 -25.18 8.60 -11.74
CA GLY A 166 -25.69 9.91 -12.18
C GLY A 166 -24.79 10.58 -13.22
N ALA A 167 -23.46 10.38 -13.14
CA ALA A 167 -22.50 10.95 -14.08
C ALA A 167 -22.63 10.38 -15.50
N GLU A 168 -22.94 9.08 -15.64
CA GLU A 168 -23.16 8.43 -16.94
C GLU A 168 -24.38 8.99 -17.69
N ASN A 169 -25.46 9.34 -16.96
CA ASN A 169 -26.71 9.82 -17.54
C ASN A 169 -26.68 11.31 -17.94
N SER A 170 -25.63 12.04 -17.57
CA SER A 170 -25.59 13.52 -17.66
C SER A 170 -24.80 14.07 -18.85
N GLY A 171 -24.16 13.23 -19.68
CA GLY A 171 -23.18 13.68 -20.68
C GLY A 171 -21.94 14.32 -20.02
N PRO A 172 -20.91 14.74 -20.80
CA PRO A 172 -19.64 15.19 -20.23
C PRO A 172 -19.81 16.55 -19.54
N GLN A 173 -20.17 16.55 -18.25
CA GLN A 173 -20.06 17.71 -17.40
C GLN A 173 -18.62 17.81 -16.91
N GLN A 174 -17.92 18.84 -17.42
CA GLN A 174 -16.63 19.27 -16.91
C GLN A 174 -16.69 19.45 -15.38
N GLY A 175 -15.83 18.72 -14.67
CA GLY A 175 -15.25 19.16 -13.39
C GLY A 175 -16.22 19.46 -12.26
N ARG A 176 -17.25 18.63 -12.01
CA ARG A 176 -17.85 18.59 -10.67
C ARG A 176 -17.02 17.67 -9.79
N GLU A 177 -16.03 18.25 -9.12
CA GLU A 177 -15.49 17.72 -7.88
C GLU A 177 -16.62 17.66 -6.86
N SER A 178 -17.36 16.56 -6.84
CA SER A 178 -18.21 16.23 -5.71
C SER A 178 -17.35 15.49 -4.70
N VAL A 179 -16.45 16.24 -4.04
CA VAL A 179 -15.94 15.84 -2.73
C VAL A 179 -17.14 15.91 -1.80
N SER A 180 -17.62 14.78 -1.31
CA SER A 180 -18.52 14.80 -0.16
C SER A 180 -17.72 15.28 1.04
N SER A 181 -17.63 16.61 1.21
CA SER A 181 -17.29 17.22 2.49
C SER A 181 -18.49 17.05 3.44
N GLY A 182 -18.82 15.79 3.73
CA GLY A 182 -19.68 15.39 4.84
C GLY A 182 -18.80 15.34 6.07
N GLY A 183 -18.66 16.49 6.74
CA GLY A 183 -17.85 16.59 7.94
C GLY A 183 -18.30 15.63 9.03
N THR A 184 -17.39 14.79 9.48
CA THR A 184 -17.18 14.53 10.91
C THR A 184 -15.74 14.89 11.21
N GLY A 185 -15.57 15.99 11.93
CA GLY A 185 -14.26 16.44 12.36
C GLY A 185 -13.59 15.39 13.24
N CYS A 186 -12.42 14.93 12.80
CA CYS A 186 -11.37 14.54 13.72
C CYS A 186 -10.36 15.68 13.73
N ARG A 187 -10.39 16.45 14.83
CA ARG A 187 -9.25 17.25 15.29
C ARG A 187 -8.10 16.32 15.67
#